data_AF-A0A4P6JQV5-F1
#
_entry.id   AF-A0A4P6JQV5-F1
#
_cell.length_a   1.000
_cell.length_b   1.000
_cell.length_c   1.000
_cell.angle_alpha   90.00
_cell.angle_beta   90.00
_cell.angle_gamma   90.00
#
_symmetry.space_group_name_H-M   'P 1'
#
loop_
_entity.id
_entity.type
_entity.pdbx_description
1 polymer ?
#
loop_
_entity_poly.entity_id
_entity_poly.type
_entity_poly.pdbx_seq_one_letter_code
_entity_poly.pdbx_strand_id
1 'polypeptide(L)'
;MRIRIALAPYEQDILLPALKAKFPDLTAEPQSAYSYYNAYLDESPQGKGIEQAAFLRFHRIHYIDAETEQQRAIELFLLGVEIAGAQVKRVSFPGLIYEALSVILEDQNGRSVLLRFPAGWAVPLRSQIL
;
A
#
# COMPACT_ATOMS: atom_id res chain seq x y z
N MET A 1 -6.12 6.92 -0.34
CA MET A 1 -5.00 6.03 -0.70
C MET A 1 -4.06 5.74 0.47
N ARG A 2 -3.57 4.49 0.60
CA ARG A 2 -2.54 4.12 1.59
C ARG A 2 -1.16 4.49 1.05
N ILE A 3 -0.38 5.23 1.83
CA ILE A 3 0.98 5.64 1.44
C ILE A 3 2.02 5.21 2.47
N ARG A 4 3.22 4.96 1.96
CA ARG A 4 4.42 4.75 2.77
C ARG A 4 5.39 5.90 2.52
N ILE A 5 5.68 6.65 3.56
CA ILE A 5 6.49 7.85 3.55
C ILE A 5 7.92 7.48 3.99
N ALA A 6 8.90 7.89 3.20
CA ALA A 6 10.31 7.77 3.56
C ALA A 6 10.82 9.10 4.11
N LEU A 7 11.43 9.09 5.30
CA LEU A 7 12.12 10.25 5.85
C LEU A 7 13.59 9.90 6.09
N ALA A 8 14.50 10.75 5.61
CA ALA A 8 15.89 10.66 6.00
C ALA A 8 16.06 10.95 7.51
N PRO A 9 17.11 10.45 8.17
CA PRO A 9 17.31 10.66 9.61
C PRO A 9 17.21 12.14 10.04
N TYR A 10 17.85 13.05 9.31
CA TYR A 10 17.81 14.49 9.61
C TYR A 10 16.43 15.14 9.38
N GLU A 11 15.60 14.55 8.51
CA GLU A 11 14.24 15.06 8.24
C GLU A 11 13.29 14.70 9.37
N GLN A 12 13.57 13.63 10.11
CA GLN A 12 12.71 13.21 11.22
C GLN A 12 12.71 14.24 12.34
N ASP A 13 13.87 14.78 12.69
CA ASP A 13 13.98 15.77 13.77
C ASP A 13 13.22 17.07 13.47
N ILE A 14 13.08 17.40 12.18
CA ILE A 14 12.52 18.69 11.73
C ILE A 14 11.06 18.54 11.27
N LEU A 15 10.78 17.54 10.44
CA LEU A 15 9.51 17.40 9.72
C LEU A 15 8.53 16.47 10.42
N LEU A 16 8.98 15.52 11.26
CA LEU A 16 8.08 14.55 11.88
C LEU A 16 6.96 15.19 12.70
N PRO A 17 7.17 16.26 13.51
CA PRO A 17 6.08 16.92 14.23
C PRO A 17 5.03 17.51 13.29
N ALA A 18 5.45 18.21 12.23
CA ALA A 18 4.55 18.80 11.24
C ALA A 18 3.84 17.72 10.40
N LEU A 19 4.55 16.64 10.08
CA LEU A 19 4.00 15.49 9.35
C LEU A 19 2.90 14.81 10.18
N LYS A 20 3.12 14.57 11.49
CA LYS A 20 2.08 14.03 12.39
C LYS A 20 0.86 14.94 12.50
N ALA A 21 1.04 16.25 12.41
CA ALA A 21 -0.10 17.18 12.39
C ALA A 21 -0.94 17.07 11.12
N LYS A 22 -0.32 16.75 9.96
CA LYS A 22 -1.00 16.55 8.67
C LYS A 22 -1.52 15.12 8.46
N PHE A 23 -0.87 14.13 9.09
CA PHE A 23 -1.21 12.72 9.05
C PHE A 23 -1.35 12.19 10.49
N PRO A 24 -2.52 12.39 11.13
CA PRO A 24 -2.73 11.96 12.52
C PRO A 24 -2.63 10.43 12.71
N ASP A 25 -2.82 9.69 11.63
CA ASP A 25 -2.72 8.23 11.52
C ASP A 25 -1.30 7.73 11.18
N LEU A 26 -0.31 8.64 11.12
CA LEU A 26 1.07 8.30 10.82
C LEU A 26 1.64 7.32 11.86
N THR A 27 2.06 6.15 11.39
CA THR A 27 2.65 5.09 12.22
C THR A 27 4.00 4.66 11.67
N ALA A 28 4.98 4.39 12.54
CA ALA A 28 6.26 3.86 12.09
C ALA A 28 6.08 2.43 11.56
N GLU A 29 6.74 2.08 10.46
CA GLU A 29 6.75 0.71 9.96
C GLU A 29 7.67 -0.15 10.83
N PRO A 30 7.14 -1.18 11.52
CA PRO A 30 7.96 -2.05 12.34
C PRO A 30 8.93 -2.85 11.45
N GLN A 31 10.18 -2.98 11.90
CA GLN A 31 11.22 -3.82 11.28
C GLN A 31 11.79 -3.36 9.93
N SER A 32 11.71 -2.07 9.59
CA SER A 32 12.41 -1.57 8.41
C SER A 32 13.85 -1.14 8.72
N ALA A 33 14.79 -1.45 7.81
CA ALA A 33 16.17 -0.97 7.86
C ALA A 33 16.28 0.55 7.62
N TYR A 34 15.22 1.16 7.11
CA TYR A 34 15.09 2.60 6.90
C TYR A 34 13.88 3.13 7.68
N SER A 35 13.85 4.44 7.92
CA SER A 35 12.73 5.07 8.63
C SER A 35 11.56 5.31 7.68
N TYR A 36 10.73 4.29 7.53
CA TYR A 36 9.45 4.39 6.85
C TYR A 36 8.29 4.59 7.82
N TYR A 37 7.30 5.35 7.36
CA TYR A 37 6.07 5.61 8.07
C TYR A 37 4.87 5.30 7.17
N ASN A 38 3.84 4.68 7.73
CA ASN A 38 2.57 4.41 7.07
C ASN A 38 1.56 5.51 7.40
N ALA A 39 0.83 5.98 6.38
CA ALA A 39 -0.26 6.95 6.53
C ALA A 39 -1.31 6.78 5.42
N TYR A 40 -2.44 7.46 5.56
CA TYR A 40 -3.48 7.59 4.55
C TYR A 40 -3.47 9.01 3.97
N LEU A 41 -3.35 9.06 2.65
CA LEU A 41 -3.64 10.25 1.87
C LEU A 41 -5.13 10.29 1.57
N ASP A 42 -5.81 11.31 2.07
CA ASP A 42 -7.20 11.60 1.70
C ASP A 42 -7.23 12.02 0.22
N GLU A 43 -8.11 11.41 -0.58
CA GLU A 43 -8.24 11.69 -2.02
C GLU A 43 -9.53 12.44 -2.34
N SER A 44 -10.33 12.77 -1.33
CA SER A 44 -11.58 13.49 -1.55
C SER A 44 -11.29 14.91 -2.08
N PRO A 45 -11.98 15.38 -3.13
CA PRO A 45 -11.74 16.70 -3.73
C PRO A 45 -12.02 17.89 -2.81
N GLN A 46 -12.68 17.65 -1.68
CA GLN A 46 -13.15 18.64 -0.71
C GLN A 46 -12.50 18.45 0.67
N GLY A 47 -11.61 17.45 0.83
CA GLY A 47 -11.05 17.06 2.12
C GLY A 47 -9.64 17.58 2.39
N LYS A 48 -9.02 17.01 3.42
CA LYS A 48 -7.66 17.35 3.86
C LYS A 48 -6.58 16.88 2.88
N GLY A 49 -6.97 16.10 1.88
CA GLY A 49 -6.10 15.53 0.85
C GLY A 49 -5.24 16.53 0.11
N ILE A 50 -5.81 17.70 -0.24
CA ILE A 50 -5.08 18.76 -0.94
C ILE A 50 -3.96 19.31 -0.05
N GLU A 51 -4.23 19.53 1.24
CA GLU A 51 -3.21 20.02 2.18
C GLU A 51 -2.12 18.98 2.44
N GLN A 52 -2.49 17.71 2.57
CA GLN A 52 -1.57 16.59 2.73
C GLN A 52 -0.65 16.47 1.52
N ALA A 53 -1.21 16.45 0.31
CA ALA A 53 -0.44 16.38 -0.93
C ALA A 53 0.45 17.61 -1.14
N ALA A 54 -0.07 18.82 -0.82
CA ALA A 54 0.70 20.05 -0.89
C ALA A 54 1.87 20.05 0.10
N PHE A 55 1.66 19.57 1.32
CA PHE A 55 2.71 19.45 2.34
C PHE A 55 3.83 18.50 1.87
N LEU A 56 3.46 17.29 1.42
CA LEU A 56 4.41 16.31 0.89
C LEU A 56 5.21 16.89 -0.28
N ARG A 57 4.54 17.58 -1.22
CA ARG A 57 5.18 18.20 -2.38
C ARG A 57 6.10 19.36 -2.00
N PHE A 58 5.66 20.25 -1.11
CA PHE A 58 6.43 21.43 -0.70
C PHE A 58 7.73 21.02 0.00
N HIS A 59 7.64 20.05 0.90
CA HIS A 59 8.81 19.51 1.62
C HIS A 59 9.58 18.44 0.83
N ARG A 60 9.18 18.14 -0.42
CA ARG A 60 9.78 17.09 -1.27
C ARG A 60 9.87 15.73 -0.58
N ILE A 61 8.89 15.43 0.27
CA ILE A 61 8.83 14.17 1.00
C ILE A 61 8.43 13.08 0.02
N HIS A 62 9.29 12.08 -0.15
CA HIS A 62 9.00 10.93 -1.00
C HIS A 62 8.01 9.99 -0.31
N TYR A 63 7.01 9.56 -1.06
CA TYR A 63 6.08 8.53 -0.64
C TYR A 63 5.79 7.55 -1.78
N ILE A 64 5.42 6.33 -1.39
CA ILE A 64 5.04 5.24 -2.28
C ILE A 64 3.57 4.96 -2.03
N ASP A 65 2.80 4.73 -3.09
CA ASP A 65 1.49 4.11 -2.97
C ASP A 65 1.67 2.65 -2.56
N ALA A 66 1.39 2.38 -1.28
CA ALA A 66 1.61 1.07 -0.69
C ALA A 66 0.60 0.03 -1.22
N GLU A 67 -0.55 0.45 -1.76
CA GLU A 67 -1.48 -0.48 -2.40
C GLU A 67 -0.93 -0.93 -3.76
N THR A 68 -0.52 0.03 -4.59
CA THR A 68 0.10 -0.25 -5.89
C THR A 68 1.36 -1.11 -5.74
N GLU A 69 2.20 -0.84 -4.73
CA GLU A 69 3.39 -1.65 -4.49
C GLU A 69 3.05 -3.08 -4.08
N GLN A 70 2.06 -3.27 -3.20
CA GLN A 70 1.60 -4.60 -2.81
C GLN A 70 1.04 -5.37 -4.01
N GLN A 71 0.23 -4.73 -4.85
CA GLN A 71 -0.30 -5.33 -6.07
C GLN A 71 0.83 -5.75 -7.01
N ARG A 72 1.82 -4.88 -7.22
CA ARG A 72 2.99 -5.20 -8.06
C ARG A 72 3.82 -6.35 -7.51
N ALA A 73 4.01 -6.42 -6.19
CA ALA A 73 4.73 -7.53 -5.56
C ALA A 73 4.00 -8.86 -5.77
N ILE A 74 2.67 -8.87 -5.63
CA ILE A 74 1.85 -10.07 -5.85
C ILE A 74 1.86 -10.48 -7.32
N GLU A 75 1.75 -9.50 -8.24
CA GLU A 75 1.86 -9.75 -9.67
C GLU A 75 3.20 -10.41 -10.02
N LEU A 76 4.32 -9.82 -9.57
CA LEU A 76 5.66 -10.37 -9.81
C LEU A 76 5.84 -11.76 -9.19
N PHE A 77 5.23 -12.02 -8.04
CA PHE A 77 5.29 -13.32 -7.38
C PHE A 77 4.50 -14.39 -8.13
N LEU A 78 3.31 -14.07 -8.64
CA LEU A 78 2.39 -15.05 -9.24
C LEU A 78 2.60 -15.22 -10.75
N LEU A 79 3.15 -14.22 -11.44
CA LEU A 79 3.38 -14.29 -12.88
C LEU A 79 4.37 -15.40 -13.20
N GLY A 80 3.99 -16.31 -14.10
CA GLY A 80 4.83 -17.43 -14.49
C GLY A 80 4.85 -18.61 -13.50
N VAL A 81 4.18 -18.51 -12.35
CA VAL A 81 4.00 -19.64 -11.43
C VAL A 81 3.06 -20.67 -12.04
N GLU A 82 3.36 -21.94 -11.84
CA GLU A 82 2.49 -23.05 -12.23
C GLU A 82 1.52 -23.39 -11.10
N ILE A 83 0.22 -23.36 -11.40
CA ILE A 83 -0.85 -23.74 -10.47
C ILE A 83 -1.69 -24.82 -11.15
N ALA A 84 -1.76 -26.00 -10.51
CA ALA A 84 -2.52 -27.15 -11.01
C ALA A 84 -2.17 -27.54 -12.47
N GLY A 85 -0.90 -27.48 -12.85
CA GLY A 85 -0.43 -27.86 -14.18
C GLY A 85 -0.53 -26.76 -15.25
N ALA A 86 -0.94 -25.54 -14.88
CA ALA A 86 -1.06 -24.43 -15.82
C ALA A 86 -0.30 -23.19 -15.33
N GLN A 87 0.44 -22.56 -16.25
CA GLN A 87 1.21 -21.38 -15.94
C GLN A 87 0.33 -20.12 -15.93
N VAL A 88 0.45 -19.33 -14.87
CA VAL A 88 -0.21 -18.02 -14.75
C VAL A 88 0.37 -17.07 -15.80
N LYS A 89 -0.48 -16.57 -16.68
CA LYS A 89 -0.15 -15.60 -17.73
C LYS A 89 -0.51 -14.18 -17.33
N ARG A 90 -1.57 -14.01 -16.54
CA ARG A 90 -2.06 -12.70 -16.12
C ARG A 90 -2.52 -12.72 -14.68
N VAL A 91 -2.22 -11.63 -13.98
CA VAL A 91 -2.66 -11.34 -12.62
C VAL A 91 -3.51 -10.08 -12.68
N SER A 92 -4.65 -10.06 -12.00
CA SER A 92 -5.52 -8.89 -11.94
C SER A 92 -6.21 -8.77 -10.60
N PHE A 93 -6.56 -7.54 -10.22
CA PHE A 93 -7.15 -7.23 -8.93
C PHE A 93 -8.61 -6.82 -9.14
N PRO A 94 -9.60 -7.53 -8.57
CA PRO A 94 -11.03 -7.25 -8.76
C PRO A 94 -11.52 -5.96 -8.06
N GLY A 95 -10.62 -5.11 -7.59
CA GLY A 95 -10.94 -3.89 -6.83
C GLY A 95 -11.49 -4.18 -5.43
N LEU A 96 -11.98 -3.11 -4.77
CA LEU A 96 -12.48 -3.11 -3.38
C LEU A 96 -13.83 -3.83 -3.19
N ILE A 97 -14.30 -4.60 -4.19
CA ILE A 97 -15.57 -5.34 -4.11
C ILE A 97 -15.51 -6.41 -3.00
N TYR A 98 -14.31 -6.83 -2.61
CA TYR A 98 -14.07 -7.80 -1.55
C TYR A 98 -13.38 -7.13 -0.36
N GLU A 99 -13.93 -7.33 0.84
CA GLU A 99 -13.34 -6.86 2.10
C GLU A 99 -11.95 -7.47 2.38
N ALA A 100 -11.61 -8.55 1.67
CA ALA A 100 -10.32 -9.22 1.72
C ALA A 100 -9.56 -9.03 0.39
N LEU A 101 -8.25 -8.83 0.49
CA LEU A 101 -7.34 -8.83 -0.65
C LEU A 101 -7.59 -10.10 -1.49
N SER A 102 -7.85 -9.90 -2.78
CA SER A 102 -8.20 -10.97 -3.71
C SER A 102 -7.51 -10.73 -5.05
N VAL A 103 -7.22 -11.81 -5.77
CA VAL A 103 -6.53 -11.77 -7.05
C VAL A 103 -7.17 -12.75 -8.01
N ILE A 104 -7.37 -12.33 -9.25
CA ILE A 104 -7.80 -13.18 -10.35
C ILE A 104 -6.56 -13.55 -11.17
N LEU A 105 -6.33 -14.84 -11.28
CA LEU A 105 -5.27 -15.44 -12.10
C LEU A 105 -5.88 -16.00 -13.37
N GLU A 106 -5.28 -15.69 -14.51
CA GLU A 106 -5.63 -16.27 -15.81
C GLU A 106 -4.46 -17.13 -16.29
N ASP A 107 -4.75 -18.38 -16.63
CA ASP A 107 -3.76 -19.30 -17.21
C ASP A 107 -3.60 -19.11 -18.74
N GLN A 108 -2.66 -19.82 -19.34
CA GLN A 108 -2.45 -19.78 -20.80
C GLN A 108 -3.63 -20.31 -21.63
N ASN A 109 -4.53 -21.09 -21.01
CA ASN A 109 -5.71 -21.66 -21.64
C ASN A 109 -6.97 -20.78 -21.47
N GLY A 110 -6.82 -19.60 -20.85
CA GLY A 110 -7.93 -18.67 -20.57
C GLY A 110 -8.78 -19.07 -19.35
N ARG A 111 -8.36 -20.04 -18.54
CA ARG A 111 -9.05 -20.40 -17.29
C ARG A 111 -8.71 -19.37 -16.24
N SER A 112 -9.73 -18.92 -15.51
CA SER A 112 -9.60 -17.94 -14.44
C SER A 112 -9.85 -18.56 -13.07
N VAL A 113 -9.00 -18.23 -12.09
CA VAL A 113 -9.16 -18.63 -10.69
C VAL A 113 -9.10 -17.40 -9.79
N LEU A 114 -10.04 -17.31 -8.85
CA LEU A 114 -10.03 -16.29 -7.80
C LEU A 114 -9.29 -16.84 -6.58
N LEU A 115 -8.15 -16.22 -6.25
CA LEU A 115 -7.46 -16.42 -4.98
C LEU A 115 -7.92 -15.36 -3.99
N ARG A 116 -8.33 -15.80 -2.80
CA ARG A 116 -8.67 -14.94 -1.68
C ARG A 116 -7.61 -15.09 -0.61
N PHE A 117 -7.00 -13.98 -0.21
CA PHE A 117 -6.01 -13.98 0.86
C PHE A 117 -6.71 -13.97 2.23
N PRO A 118 -6.14 -14.64 3.25
CA PRO A 118 -6.68 -14.60 4.60
C PRO A 118 -6.80 -13.18 5.15
N ALA A 119 -7.77 -12.97 6.06
CA ALA A 119 -7.85 -11.73 6.84
C ALA A 119 -6.52 -11.49 7.57
N GLY A 120 -5.90 -10.32 7.34
CA GLY A 120 -4.59 -9.95 7.90
C GLY A 120 -3.39 -10.06 6.95
N TRP A 121 -3.54 -10.66 5.76
CA TRP A 121 -2.51 -10.57 4.69
C TRP A 121 -2.49 -9.20 4.01
N ALA A 122 -3.59 -8.46 4.11
CA ALA A 122 -3.51 -7.01 4.05
C ALA A 122 -2.75 -6.55 5.30
N VAL A 123 -1.44 -6.31 5.17
CA VAL A 123 -0.55 -5.74 6.20
C VAL A 123 -1.27 -4.59 6.93
N PRO A 124 -1.20 -4.53 8.28
CA PRO A 124 -2.39 -4.46 9.13
C PRO A 124 -3.16 -3.14 9.08
N LEU A 125 -4.48 -3.32 9.12
CA LEU A 125 -5.50 -2.40 9.62
C LEU A 125 -5.12 -1.90 11.01
N ARG A 126 -5.09 -0.57 11.19
CA ARG A 126 -5.07 0.13 12.50
C ARG A 126 -3.85 -0.18 13.39
N SER A 127 -3.08 0.87 13.65
CA SER A 127 -2.72 1.19 15.03
C SER A 127 -3.98 1.10 15.88
N GLN A 128 -4.18 -0.02 16.58
CA GLN A 128 -5.08 -0.05 17.72
C GLN A 128 -4.46 0.92 18.73
N ILE A 129 -4.96 2.15 18.70
CA ILE A 129 -4.94 3.03 19.85
C ILE A 129 -5.75 2.28 20.91
N LEU A 130 -5.03 1.65 21.85
CA LEU A 130 -5.52 1.31 23.17
C LEU A 130 -5.23 2.49 24.10
#